data_AF-A0A4Q3UZA4-F1
#
_entry.id   AF-A0A4Q3UZA4-F1
#
_cell.length_a   1.000
_cell.length_b   1.000
_cell.length_c   1.000
_cell.angle_alpha   90.00
_cell.angle_beta   90.00
_cell.angle_gamma   90.00
#
_symmetry.space_group_name_H-M   'P 1'
#
loop_
_entity.id
_entity.type
_entity.pdbx_description
1 polymer ?
#
loop_
_entity_poly.entity_id
_entity_poly.type
_entity_poly.pdbx_seq_one_letter_code
_entity_poly.pdbx_strand_id
1 'polypeptide(L)'
;MTEQNPIRIAIADDHTLFRTGLAELIHLFGPFKVTVLEKNGLALLDTLAKSASLPEICILDINMPQMNGYDTVLRLKELYPDMKVLAVSMHETEFSILKMIRNGADGYLMKDAEPEELERALISLHEKGVYHSEFLSGRIISQIQNHSTDILSLINISETELRYLQLLCSDLSIKE
;
A
#
# COMPACT_ATOMS: atom_id res chain seq x y z
N MET A 1 27.92 17.34 -15.77
CA MET A 1 26.65 16.76 -15.31
C MET A 1 27.00 15.91 -14.12
N THR A 2 26.69 16.36 -12.90
CA THR A 2 26.91 15.56 -11.70
C THR A 2 26.02 14.33 -11.79
N GLU A 3 26.61 13.14 -11.81
CA GLU A 3 25.89 11.87 -11.68
C GLU A 3 25.16 11.88 -10.34
N GLN A 4 23.90 12.33 -10.35
CA GLN A 4 23.01 12.11 -9.22
C GLN A 4 22.70 10.61 -9.20
N ASN A 5 22.96 9.97 -8.07
CA ASN A 5 22.66 8.57 -7.88
C ASN A 5 21.14 8.37 -8.07
N PRO A 6 20.69 7.43 -8.91
CA PRO A 6 19.26 7.30 -9.20
C PRO A 6 18.49 6.87 -7.94
N ILE A 7 17.28 7.42 -7.79
CA ILE A 7 16.34 7.10 -6.72
C ILE A 7 15.84 5.68 -6.97
N ARG A 8 16.19 4.78 -6.05
CA ARG A 8 15.91 3.35 -6.22
C ARG A 8 14.48 3.02 -5.81
N ILE A 9 13.78 2.30 -6.68
CA ILE A 9 12.40 1.88 -6.48
C ILE A 9 12.32 0.35 -6.40
N ALA A 10 11.51 -0.13 -5.46
CA ALA A 10 10.98 -1.49 -5.44
C ALA A 10 9.54 -1.50 -5.96
N ILE A 11 9.15 -2.58 -6.63
CA ILE A 11 7.76 -2.84 -7.00
C ILE A 11 7.39 -4.25 -6.59
N ALA A 12 6.30 -4.39 -5.85
CA ALA A 12 5.67 -5.67 -5.56
C ALA A 12 4.23 -5.68 -6.04
N ASP A 13 3.94 -6.58 -6.98
CA ASP A 13 2.63 -6.74 -7.62
C ASP A 13 2.53 -8.13 -8.25
N ASP A 14 1.43 -8.85 -8.09
CA ASP A 14 1.26 -10.20 -8.64
C ASP A 14 0.90 -10.21 -10.15
N HIS A 15 0.51 -9.07 -10.72
CA HIS A 15 0.20 -8.89 -12.12
C HIS A 15 1.47 -8.61 -12.94
N THR A 16 1.98 -9.63 -13.61
CA THR A 16 3.26 -9.55 -14.34
C THR A 16 3.31 -8.45 -15.41
N LEU A 17 2.24 -8.26 -16.20
CA LEU A 17 2.21 -7.23 -17.24
C LEU A 17 2.24 -5.82 -16.63
N PHE A 18 1.42 -5.59 -15.59
CA PHE A 18 1.38 -4.30 -14.89
C PHE A 18 2.73 -4.00 -14.23
N ARG A 19 3.28 -4.94 -13.46
CA ARG A 19 4.58 -4.81 -12.80
C ARG A 19 5.71 -4.43 -13.77
N THR A 20 5.76 -5.10 -14.92
CA THR A 20 6.81 -4.85 -15.93
C THR A 20 6.58 -3.53 -16.66
N GLY A 21 5.35 -3.23 -17.07
CA GLY A 21 5.01 -1.96 -17.73
C GLY A 21 5.23 -0.75 -16.83
N LEU A 22 4.89 -0.87 -15.54
CA LEU A 22 5.14 0.16 -14.53
C LEU A 22 6.63 0.41 -14.35
N ALA A 23 7.46 -0.63 -14.35
CA ALA A 23 8.90 -0.49 -14.24
C ALA A 23 9.51 0.26 -15.43
N GLU A 24 9.08 -0.09 -16.65
CA GLU A 24 9.51 0.61 -17.87
C GLU A 24 9.06 2.07 -17.86
N LEU A 25 7.82 2.35 -17.45
CA LEU A 25 7.30 3.70 -17.33
C LEU A 25 8.13 4.54 -16.34
N ILE A 26 8.46 3.98 -15.18
CA ILE A 26 9.25 4.66 -14.15
C ILE A 26 10.66 4.99 -14.62
N HIS A 27 11.27 4.13 -15.44
CA HIS A 27 12.58 4.43 -16.04
C HIS A 27 12.56 5.62 -17.00
N LEU A 28 11.39 6.02 -17.50
CA LEU A 28 11.24 7.24 -18.30
C LEU A 28 11.19 8.49 -17.41
N PHE A 29 10.85 8.35 -16.13
CA PHE A 29 10.85 9.43 -15.15
C PHE A 29 12.28 9.65 -14.65
N GLY A 30 12.95 10.62 -15.27
CA GLY A 30 14.35 11.01 -15.08
C GLY A 30 15.16 10.36 -13.95
N PRO A 31 14.95 10.74 -12.67
CA PRO A 31 15.83 10.32 -11.58
C PRO A 31 15.53 8.92 -11.03
N PHE A 32 14.44 8.26 -11.45
CA PHE A 32 13.97 7.03 -10.83
C PHE A 32 14.50 5.78 -11.52
N LYS A 33 14.83 4.76 -10.73
CA LYS A 33 15.29 3.47 -11.23
C LYS A 33 14.69 2.32 -10.45
N VAL A 34 14.02 1.40 -11.13
CA VAL A 34 13.52 0.18 -10.52
C VAL A 34 14.66 -0.81 -10.33
N THR A 35 14.88 -1.22 -9.08
CA THR A 35 15.98 -2.12 -8.69
C THR A 35 15.49 -3.44 -8.11
N VAL A 36 14.22 -3.50 -7.71
CA VAL A 36 13.59 -4.71 -7.17
C VAL A 36 12.20 -4.85 -7.80
N LEU A 37 11.92 -6.04 -8.32
CA LEU A 37 10.66 -6.40 -8.96
C LEU A 37 10.22 -7.76 -8.42
N GLU A 38 9.17 -7.78 -7.63
CA GLU A 38 8.69 -9.00 -6.98
C GLU A 38 7.19 -9.19 -7.13
N LYS A 39 6.73 -10.42 -6.94
CA LYS A 39 5.33 -10.81 -7.17
C LYS A 39 4.46 -10.81 -5.90
N ASN A 40 5.07 -10.58 -4.73
CA ASN A 40 4.39 -10.49 -3.44
C ASN A 40 5.30 -9.93 -2.35
N GLY A 41 4.71 -9.65 -1.18
CA GLY A 41 5.41 -9.12 -0.02
C GLY A 41 6.52 -10.00 0.54
N LEU A 42 6.34 -11.33 0.55
CA LEU A 42 7.32 -12.23 1.12
C LEU A 42 8.60 -12.26 0.26
N ALA A 43 8.43 -12.36 -1.05
CA ALA A 43 9.54 -12.29 -2.01
C ALA A 43 10.23 -10.91 -1.97
N LEU A 44 9.45 -9.83 -1.88
CA LEU A 44 9.98 -8.48 -1.68
C LEU A 44 10.89 -8.41 -0.45
N LEU A 45 10.40 -8.86 0.71
CA LEU A 45 11.16 -8.82 1.96
C LEU A 45 12.44 -9.66 1.90
N ASP A 46 12.39 -10.85 1.29
CA ASP A 46 13.56 -11.71 1.12
C ASP A 46 14.62 -11.07 0.21
N THR A 47 14.19 -10.44 -0.89
CA THR A 47 15.08 -9.70 -1.79
C THR A 47 15.68 -8.48 -1.11
N LEU A 48 14.90 -7.71 -0.35
CA LEU A 48 15.39 -6.56 0.42
C LEU A 48 16.42 -6.97 1.49
N ALA A 49 16.18 -8.08 2.21
CA ALA A 49 17.10 -8.58 3.23
C ALA A 49 18.47 -8.98 2.68
N LYS A 50 18.54 -9.37 1.40
CA LYS A 50 19.78 -9.76 0.69
C LYS A 50 20.40 -8.62 -0.10
N SER A 51 19.73 -7.47 -0.20
CA SER A 51 20.16 -6.36 -1.06
C SER A 51 21.24 -5.53 -0.37
N ALA A 52 22.35 -5.27 -1.09
CA ALA A 52 23.41 -4.39 -0.61
C ALA A 52 23.01 -2.90 -0.60
N SER A 53 21.97 -2.53 -1.34
CA SER A 53 21.47 -1.16 -1.44
C SER A 53 19.95 -1.18 -1.45
N LEU A 54 19.35 -0.59 -0.42
CA LEU A 54 17.91 -0.59 -0.27
C LEU A 54 17.25 0.46 -1.20
N PRO A 55 16.06 0.17 -1.72
CA PRO A 55 15.20 1.17 -2.35
C PRO A 55 14.79 2.28 -1.38
N GLU A 56 14.53 3.47 -1.91
CA GLU A 56 14.00 4.60 -1.15
C GLU A 56 12.46 4.62 -1.19
N ILE A 57 11.89 4.13 -2.28
CA ILE A 57 10.43 4.05 -2.48
C ILE A 57 10.07 2.60 -2.85
N CYS A 58 9.01 2.08 -2.24
CA CYS A 58 8.38 0.81 -2.57
C CYS A 58 6.97 1.07 -3.09
N ILE A 59 6.69 0.68 -4.32
CA ILE A 59 5.35 0.62 -4.87
C ILE A 59 4.78 -0.76 -4.59
N LEU A 60 3.60 -0.80 -3.99
CA LEU A 60 3.08 -2.02 -3.39
C LEU A 60 1.60 -2.22 -3.72
N ASP A 61 1.30 -3.31 -4.39
CA ASP A 61 -0.08 -3.75 -4.56
C ASP A 61 -0.69 -4.25 -3.24
N ILE A 62 -1.99 -4.04 -3.08
CA ILE A 62 -2.73 -4.51 -1.90
C ILE A 62 -3.00 -6.02 -1.97
N ASN A 63 -3.41 -6.53 -3.13
CA ASN A 63 -3.99 -7.85 -3.29
C ASN A 63 -2.97 -8.82 -3.88
N MET A 64 -1.99 -9.22 -3.06
CA MET A 64 -0.96 -10.17 -3.47
C MET A 64 -1.06 -11.51 -2.74
N PRO A 65 -0.70 -12.64 -3.37
CA PRO A 65 -0.67 -13.94 -2.73
C PRO A 65 0.50 -14.04 -1.73
N GLN A 66 0.46 -15.04 -0.84
CA GLN A 66 1.48 -15.34 0.18
C GLN A 66 1.60 -14.29 1.29
N MET A 67 1.78 -13.01 0.94
CA MET A 67 1.76 -11.88 1.86
C MET A 67 1.15 -10.68 1.13
N ASN A 68 0.01 -10.21 1.62
CA ASN A 68 -0.74 -9.10 1.04
C ASN A 68 -0.07 -7.75 1.33
N GLY A 69 -0.53 -6.69 0.67
CA GLY A 69 0.03 -5.35 0.85
C GLY A 69 -0.10 -4.83 2.28
N TYR A 70 -1.21 -5.09 2.99
CA TYR A 70 -1.39 -4.62 4.37
C TYR A 70 -0.32 -5.12 5.33
N ASP A 71 -0.07 -6.44 5.29
CA ASP A 71 0.92 -7.09 6.14
C ASP A 71 2.33 -6.68 5.68
N THR A 72 2.51 -6.51 4.37
CA THR A 72 3.80 -6.08 3.79
C THR A 72 4.18 -4.69 4.26
N VAL A 73 3.28 -3.69 4.22
CA VAL A 73 3.57 -2.34 4.71
C VAL A 73 3.99 -2.37 6.18
N LEU A 74 3.25 -3.06 7.04
CA LEU A 74 3.58 -3.16 8.46
C LEU A 74 5.01 -3.67 8.63
N ARG A 75 5.34 -4.76 7.94
CA ARG A 75 6.66 -5.38 8.05
C ARG A 75 7.78 -4.51 7.46
N LEU A 76 7.51 -3.82 6.36
CA LEU A 76 8.43 -2.86 5.76
C LEU A 76 8.71 -1.70 6.71
N LYS A 77 7.69 -1.16 7.39
CA LYS A 77 7.88 -0.06 8.34
C LYS A 77 8.61 -0.46 9.61
N GLU A 78 8.46 -1.72 10.04
CA GLU A 78 9.25 -2.26 11.14
C GLU A 78 10.73 -2.43 10.80
N LEU A 79 11.03 -2.92 9.58
CA LEU A 79 12.40 -3.25 9.18
C LEU A 79 13.15 -2.08 8.54
N TYR A 80 12.43 -1.23 7.81
CA TYR A 80 12.94 -0.16 6.94
C TYR A 80 12.07 1.10 7.10
N PRO A 81 12.07 1.74 8.29
CA PRO A 81 11.16 2.84 8.61
C PRO A 81 11.28 4.05 7.65
N ASP A 82 12.47 4.28 7.11
CA ASP A 82 12.75 5.39 6.20
C ASP A 82 12.26 5.13 4.76
N MET A 83 12.04 3.88 4.38
CA MET A 83 11.57 3.53 3.04
C MET A 83 10.12 3.98 2.86
N LYS A 84 9.87 4.75 1.82
CA LYS A 84 8.53 5.27 1.50
C LYS A 84 7.71 4.21 0.81
N VAL A 85 6.44 4.10 1.15
CA VAL A 85 5.54 3.11 0.56
C VAL A 85 4.39 3.81 -0.15
N LEU A 86 4.33 3.62 -1.47
CA LEU A 86 3.20 4.01 -2.32
C LEU A 86 2.31 2.78 -2.53
N ALA A 87 1.14 2.78 -1.91
CA ALA A 87 0.15 1.75 -2.17
C ALA A 87 -0.46 1.94 -3.57
N VAL A 88 -0.62 0.86 -4.32
CA VAL A 88 -1.38 0.83 -5.57
C VAL A 88 -2.51 -0.18 -5.51
N SER A 89 -3.66 0.13 -6.10
CA SER A 89 -4.81 -0.80 -6.14
C SER A 89 -5.68 -0.54 -7.36
N MET A 90 -6.31 -1.61 -7.88
CA MET A 90 -7.37 -1.51 -8.89
C MET A 90 -8.72 -1.12 -8.28
N HIS A 91 -8.93 -1.35 -6.98
CA HIS A 91 -10.23 -1.19 -6.34
C HIS A 91 -10.15 -0.18 -5.20
N GLU A 92 -10.98 0.85 -5.27
CA GLU A 92 -11.11 1.91 -4.26
C GLU A 92 -12.23 1.61 -3.27
N THR A 93 -11.94 0.83 -2.23
CA THR A 93 -12.78 0.95 -1.03
C THR A 93 -12.13 1.96 -0.10
N GLU A 94 -12.92 2.87 0.48
CA GLU A 94 -12.44 3.78 1.54
C GLU A 94 -11.70 3.02 2.63
N PHE A 95 -12.25 1.86 3.00
CA PHE A 95 -11.65 0.97 3.98
C PHE A 95 -10.24 0.53 3.58
N SER A 96 -10.04 0.09 2.34
CA SER A 96 -8.75 -0.38 1.86
C SER A 96 -7.68 0.72 1.91
N ILE A 97 -8.06 1.92 1.49
CA ILE A 97 -7.20 3.10 1.49
C ILE A 97 -6.80 3.44 2.93
N LEU A 98 -7.77 3.62 3.82
CA LEU A 98 -7.53 4.00 5.21
C LEU A 98 -6.71 2.95 5.94
N LYS A 99 -6.97 1.67 5.67
CA LYS A 99 -6.21 0.57 6.24
C LYS A 99 -4.74 0.60 5.80
N MET A 100 -4.45 0.89 4.51
CA MET A 100 -3.05 1.04 4.04
C MET A 100 -2.35 2.21 4.73
N ILE A 101 -2.99 3.38 4.79
CA ILE A 101 -2.43 4.57 5.44
C ILE A 101 -2.18 4.30 6.93
N ARG A 102 -3.14 3.68 7.63
CA ARG A 102 -2.99 3.30 9.05
C ARG A 102 -1.86 2.31 9.28
N ASN A 103 -1.62 1.40 8.34
CA ASN A 103 -0.49 0.47 8.39
C ASN A 103 0.85 1.13 8.09
N GLY A 104 0.85 2.40 7.66
CA GLY A 104 2.06 3.21 7.46
C GLY A 104 2.39 3.52 6.01
N ALA A 105 1.48 3.31 5.06
CA ALA A 105 1.72 3.77 3.69
C ALA A 105 1.85 5.30 3.64
N ASP A 106 2.86 5.80 2.93
CA ASP A 106 3.14 7.24 2.79
C ASP A 106 2.35 7.86 1.63
N GLY A 107 1.70 7.03 0.82
CA GLY A 107 0.79 7.49 -0.22
C GLY A 107 -0.05 6.35 -0.77
N TYR A 108 -1.07 6.71 -1.54
CA TYR A 108 -1.91 5.77 -2.27
C TYR A 108 -2.21 6.33 -3.66
N LEU A 109 -2.18 5.46 -4.65
CA LEU A 109 -2.46 5.77 -6.04
C LEU A 109 -3.32 4.64 -6.63
N MET A 110 -4.18 4.97 -7.59
CA MET A 110 -4.89 3.95 -8.34
C MET A 110 -4.02 3.37 -9.45
N LYS A 111 -4.27 2.12 -9.82
CA LYS A 111 -3.54 1.46 -10.92
C LYS A 111 -3.90 1.97 -12.32
N ASP A 112 -5.01 2.68 -12.45
CA ASP A 112 -5.44 3.37 -13.69
C ASP A 112 -5.08 4.86 -13.70
N ALA A 113 -4.33 5.34 -12.69
CA ALA A 113 -3.87 6.71 -12.65
C ALA A 113 -3.01 7.05 -13.87
N GLU A 114 -3.12 8.30 -14.32
CA GLU A 114 -2.34 8.79 -15.45
C GLU A 114 -0.84 8.80 -15.11
N PRO A 115 0.04 8.54 -16.09
CA PRO A 115 1.49 8.53 -15.88
C PRO A 115 2.05 9.76 -15.16
N GLU A 116 1.54 10.95 -15.46
CA GLU A 116 1.97 12.19 -14.84
C GLU A 116 1.58 12.26 -13.35
N GLU A 117 0.50 11.57 -12.95
CA GLU A 117 0.12 11.47 -11.53
C GLU A 117 1.08 10.57 -10.76
N LEU A 118 1.48 9.44 -11.35
CA LEU A 118 2.51 8.58 -10.80
C LEU A 118 3.85 9.32 -10.65
N GLU A 119 4.27 10.06 -11.66
CA GLU A 119 5.50 10.86 -11.59
C GLU A 119 5.43 11.89 -10.44
N ARG A 120 4.32 12.64 -10.33
CA ARG A 120 4.08 13.56 -9.21
C ARG A 120 4.10 12.86 -7.86
N ALA A 121 3.54 11.65 -7.76
CA ALA A 121 3.52 10.87 -6.54
C ALA A 121 4.94 10.48 -6.10
N LEU A 122 5.75 9.99 -7.04
CA LEU A 122 7.15 9.61 -6.76
C LEU A 122 8.01 10.82 -6.36
N ILE A 123 7.86 11.95 -7.04
CA ILE A 123 8.56 13.20 -6.67
C ILE A 123 8.13 13.65 -5.27
N SER A 124 6.81 13.68 -4.98
CA SER A 124 6.30 14.09 -3.67
C SER A 124 6.77 13.18 -2.55
N LEU A 125 6.81 11.86 -2.78
CA LEU A 125 7.33 10.91 -1.79
C LEU A 125 8.82 11.09 -1.55
N HIS A 126 9.60 11.36 -2.59
CA HIS A 126 11.04 11.60 -2.44
C HIS A 126 11.33 12.92 -1.70
N GLU A 127 10.66 14.02 -2.08
CA GLU A 127 10.96 15.35 -1.54
C GLU A 127 10.28 15.65 -0.20
N LYS A 128 9.03 15.21 -0.04
CA LYS A 128 8.16 15.56 1.11
C LYS A 128 7.90 14.37 2.03
N GLY A 129 8.25 13.17 1.60
CA GLY A 129 8.02 11.94 2.35
C GLY A 129 6.58 11.45 2.38
N VAL A 130 5.66 12.11 1.67
CA VAL A 130 4.23 11.78 1.65
C VAL A 130 3.60 12.21 0.32
N TYR A 131 2.60 11.45 -0.14
CA TYR A 131 1.76 11.82 -1.27
C TYR A 131 0.28 11.64 -0.92
N HIS A 132 -0.46 12.72 -1.00
CA HIS A 132 -1.92 12.71 -0.89
C HIS A 132 -2.50 13.13 -2.23
N SER A 133 -3.12 12.19 -2.95
CA SER A 133 -3.94 12.58 -4.10
C SER A 133 -5.14 13.40 -3.63
N GLU A 134 -5.72 14.17 -4.54
CA GLU A 134 -6.95 14.92 -4.28
C GLU A 134 -8.10 13.99 -3.87
N PHE A 135 -8.12 12.80 -4.46
CA PHE A 135 -8.99 11.70 -4.10
C PHE A 135 -8.84 11.26 -2.62
N LEU A 136 -7.62 11.09 -2.12
CA LEU A 136 -7.37 10.76 -0.71
C LEU A 136 -7.81 11.88 0.23
N SER A 137 -7.50 13.12 -0.14
CA SER A 137 -7.80 14.30 0.68
C SER A 137 -9.30 14.45 0.90
N GLY A 138 -10.11 14.29 -0.16
CA GLY A 138 -11.57 14.34 -0.05
C GLY A 138 -12.16 13.27 0.87
N ARG A 139 -11.62 12.04 0.83
CA ARG A 139 -12.10 10.90 1.64
C ARG A 139 -11.71 11.02 3.11
N ILE A 140 -10.50 11.52 3.40
CA ILE A 140 -10.09 11.78 4.78
C ILE A 140 -10.95 12.90 5.38
N ILE A 141 -11.23 13.96 4.62
CA ILE A 141 -12.08 15.07 5.08
C ILE A 141 -13.51 14.59 5.33
N SER A 142 -14.09 13.78 4.43
CA SER A 142 -15.45 13.26 4.61
C SER A 142 -15.55 12.35 5.84
N GLN A 143 -14.53 11.54 6.13
CA GLN A 143 -14.46 10.70 7.33
C GLN A 143 -14.37 11.53 8.62
N ILE A 144 -13.56 12.60 8.62
CA ILE A 144 -13.45 13.48 9.79
C ILE A 144 -14.78 14.20 10.06
N GLN A 145 -15.48 14.64 9.00
CA GLN A 145 -16.77 15.33 9.10
C GLN A 145 -17.91 14.38 9.52
N ASN A 146 -17.87 13.12 9.08
CA ASN A 146 -18.85 12.09 9.44
C ASN A 146 -18.46 11.38 10.74
N HIS A 147 -18.54 12.08 11.88
CA HIS A 147 -18.40 11.48 13.21
C HIS A 147 -19.54 10.50 13.55
N SER A 148 -19.49 9.32 12.94
CA SER A 148 -20.18 8.10 13.36
C SER A 148 -19.15 6.98 13.36
N THR A 149 -18.40 6.87 14.46
CA THR A 149 -17.51 5.74 14.70
C THR A 149 -18.34 4.46 14.84
N ASP A 150 -18.67 3.81 13.74
CA ASP A 150 -19.09 2.41 13.76
C ASP A 150 -17.85 1.54 13.89
N ILE A 151 -17.46 1.31 15.15
CA ILE A 151 -16.32 0.49 15.60
C ILE A 151 -16.33 -0.90 14.96
N LEU A 152 -17.49 -1.41 14.54
CA LEU A 152 -17.67 -2.71 13.91
C LEU A 152 -17.19 -2.77 12.45
N SER A 153 -17.17 -1.64 11.73
CA SER A 153 -16.78 -1.58 10.31
C SER A 153 -15.26 -1.67 10.07
N LEU A 154 -14.46 -1.52 11.14
CA LEU A 154 -13.00 -1.60 11.10
C LEU A 154 -12.46 -3.02 11.36
N ILE A 155 -13.34 -3.93 11.75
CA ILE A 155 -13.01 -5.29 12.15
C ILE A 155 -13.53 -6.19 11.04
N ASN A 156 -12.62 -6.87 10.36
CA ASN A 156 -12.94 -7.80 9.26
C ASN A 156 -13.48 -9.11 9.85
N ILE A 157 -14.71 -9.07 10.36
CA ILE A 157 -15.41 -10.21 10.95
C ILE A 157 -16.06 -11.00 9.82
N SER A 158 -15.68 -12.27 9.65
CA SER A 158 -16.31 -13.21 8.71
C SER A 158 -17.77 -13.51 9.09
N GLU A 159 -18.62 -13.95 8.15
CA GLU A 159 -20.02 -14.32 8.46
C GLU A 159 -20.14 -15.34 9.60
N THR A 160 -19.17 -16.24 9.72
CA THR A 160 -19.06 -17.18 10.83
C THR A 160 -18.86 -16.48 12.17
N GLU A 161 -17.91 -15.55 12.24
CA GLU A 161 -17.61 -14.77 13.45
C GLU A 161 -18.75 -13.81 13.80
N LEU A 162 -19.41 -13.23 12.79
CA LEU A 162 -20.57 -12.36 12.97
C LEU A 162 -21.73 -13.15 13.59
N ARG A 163 -21.95 -14.38 13.11
CA ARG A 163 -22.97 -15.28 13.64
C ARG A 163 -22.65 -15.72 15.07
N TYR A 164 -21.39 -16.01 15.39
CA TYR A 164 -20.97 -16.29 16.78
C TYR A 164 -21.20 -15.08 17.69
N LEU A 165 -20.88 -13.88 17.22
CA LEU A 165 -21.09 -12.64 17.98
C LEU A 165 -22.58 -12.39 18.24
N GLN A 166 -23.44 -12.63 17.25
CA GLN A 166 -24.90 -12.52 17.39
C GLN A 166 -25.47 -13.56 18.38
N LEU A 167 -24.95 -14.78 18.39
CA LEU A 167 -25.33 -15.83 19.34
C LEU A 167 -24.91 -15.49 20.78
N LEU A 168 -23.74 -14.90 20.99
CA LEU A 168 -23.25 -14.49 22.32
C LEU A 168 -24.07 -13.32 22.90
N CYS A 169 -24.52 -12.39 22.06
CA CYS A 169 -25.28 -11.21 22.48
C CYS A 169 -26.79 -11.47 22.66
N SER A 170 -27.30 -12.64 22.29
CA SER A 170 -28.73 -12.96 22.34
C SER A 170 -29.17 -13.77 23.57
N ASP A 171 -28.28 -13.98 24.56
CA ASP A 171 -28.54 -14.78 25.78
C ASP A 171 -29.19 -16.16 25.52
N LEU A 172 -29.02 -16.69 24.31
CA LEU A 172 -29.41 -18.05 23.98
C LEU A 172 -28.27 -18.97 24.39
N SER A 173 -28.36 -19.45 25.63
CA SER A 173 -27.61 -20.58 26.18
C SER A 173 -27.34 -21.62 25.09
N ILE A 174 -26.08 -21.78 24.69
CA ILE A 174 -25.62 -22.85 23.81
C ILE A 174 -26.05 -24.18 24.46
N LYS A 175 -27.00 -24.87 23.84
CA LYS A 175 -27.25 -26.28 24.10
C LYS A 175 -26.66 -27.07 22.94
N GLU A 176 -25.54 -27.69 23.30
CA GLU A 176 -24.78 -28.81 22.72
C GLU A 176 -25.08 -29.23 21.28
#